data_AF-A0A7V9ZI25-F1
#
_entry.id   AF-A0A7V9ZI25-F1
#
_cell.length_a   1.000
_cell.length_b   1.000
_cell.length_c   1.000
_cell.angle_alpha   90.00
_cell.angle_beta   90.00
_cell.angle_gamma   90.00
#
_symmetry.space_group_name_H-M   'P 1'
#
loop_
_entity.id
_entity.type
_entity.pdbx_description
1 polymer ?
#
loop_
_entity_poly.entity_id
_entity_poly.type
_entity_poly.pdbx_seq_one_letter_code
_entity_poly.pdbx_strand_id
1 'polypeptide(L)'
;MTRSSSSAPTGATKMRRLMTAALSLVLAGTAFVTLPTADAAVTAASAPSAFAGDSAQPASQRYFSSPSGNIGCALNRRYARCDINKHTYSPPPKPANCNFDWGQSLQVHKRARFICVSDTVAISDRVLQYGDSLRLGNKKCTSRRSGM
;
A
#
# COMPACT_ATOMS: atom_id res chain seq x y z
N MET A 1 -47.86 -18.29 26.09
CA MET A 1 -46.57 -19.00 26.00
C MET A 1 -45.49 -17.96 25.71
N THR A 2 -45.17 -17.05 26.63
CA THR A 2 -44.15 -17.14 27.72
C THR A 2 -42.70 -17.33 27.24
N ARG A 3 -41.87 -16.39 27.70
CA ARG A 3 -40.40 -16.31 27.72
C ARG A 3 -39.72 -15.76 26.48
N SER A 4 -38.72 -14.89 26.57
CA SER A 4 -38.14 -14.18 27.71
C SER A 4 -37.22 -13.10 27.16
N SER A 5 -37.31 -11.91 27.73
CA SER A 5 -36.26 -10.90 27.73
C SER A 5 -34.97 -11.46 28.34
N SER A 6 -33.80 -10.98 27.89
CA SER A 6 -32.71 -10.57 28.78
C SER A 6 -31.52 -9.99 28.01
N SER A 7 -31.36 -8.69 28.20
CA SER A 7 -30.16 -7.88 27.98
C SER A 7 -29.03 -8.33 28.92
N ALA A 8 -27.78 -8.22 28.49
CA ALA A 8 -26.61 -8.28 29.37
C ALA A 8 -25.55 -7.23 28.96
N PRO A 9 -24.71 -6.76 29.90
CA PRO A 9 -24.04 -5.46 29.83
C PRO A 9 -22.53 -5.51 29.53
N THR A 10 -22.05 -4.34 29.10
CA THR A 10 -20.78 -3.65 29.36
C THR A 10 -19.56 -4.45 29.83
N GLY A 11 -18.44 -4.32 29.09
CA GLY A 11 -17.12 -4.76 29.55
C GLY A 11 -15.98 -4.18 28.72
N ALA A 12 -15.68 -2.89 28.89
CA ALA A 12 -14.42 -2.30 28.45
C ALA A 12 -13.30 -2.67 29.44
N THR A 13 -12.15 -3.16 28.98
CA THR A 13 -10.92 -3.12 29.78
C THR A 13 -9.70 -2.98 28.87
N LYS A 14 -9.12 -1.78 28.90
CA LYS A 14 -7.91 -1.34 28.20
C LYS A 14 -6.70 -1.81 29.00
N MET A 15 -5.96 -2.80 28.48
CA MET A 15 -4.76 -3.30 29.16
C MET A 15 -3.56 -2.39 28.85
N ARG A 16 -3.25 -1.48 29.78
CA ARG A 16 -1.97 -0.78 29.86
C ARG A 16 -1.07 -1.59 30.80
N ARG A 17 0.10 -2.02 30.35
CA ARG A 17 1.21 -2.39 31.24
C ARG A 17 2.47 -1.65 30.81
N LEU A 18 2.82 -0.64 31.62
CA LEU A 18 4.15 -0.07 31.73
C LEU A 18 4.98 -1.02 32.60
N MET A 19 6.15 -1.44 32.14
CA MET A 19 7.24 -2.04 32.94
C MET A 19 8.49 -2.05 32.04
N THR A 20 9.72 -1.75 32.42
CA THR A 20 10.38 -1.18 33.61
C THR A 20 11.84 -0.99 33.15
N ALA A 21 12.43 0.18 33.37
CA ALA A 21 13.86 0.40 33.14
C ALA A 21 14.67 -0.29 34.27
N ALA A 22 15.69 -1.06 33.91
CA ALA A 22 16.67 -1.57 34.85
C ALA A 22 18.06 -1.06 34.45
N LEU A 23 18.56 -0.16 35.30
CA LEU A 23 19.86 0.49 35.29
C LEU A 23 20.82 -0.39 36.10
N SER A 24 21.93 -0.84 35.50
CA SER A 24 22.99 -1.54 36.23
C SER A 24 24.34 -0.88 35.96
N LEU A 25 24.87 -0.29 37.04
CA LEU A 25 26.16 0.38 37.20
C LEU A 25 27.24 -0.67 37.48
N VAL A 26 28.42 -0.62 36.84
CA VAL A 26 29.58 -1.42 37.28
C VAL A 26 30.86 -0.57 37.29
N LEU A 27 31.59 -0.75 38.40
CA LEU A 27 32.71 -0.03 38.99
C LEU A 27 33.99 0.07 38.14
N ALA A 28 34.72 1.16 38.41
CA ALA A 28 36.09 1.43 37.98
C ALA A 28 37.12 0.48 38.62
N GLY A 29 38.17 0.15 37.88
CA GLY A 29 39.39 -0.53 38.38
C GLY A 29 40.58 -0.21 37.48
N THR A 30 41.65 0.34 38.06
CA THR A 30 42.83 0.92 37.40
C THR A 30 43.99 -0.07 37.19
N ALA A 31 44.61 0.08 36.02
CA ALA A 31 46.03 -0.04 35.65
C ALA A 31 46.76 -1.40 35.76
N PHE A 32 47.28 -1.90 34.62
CA PHE A 32 48.67 -2.32 34.43
C PHE A 32 49.06 -2.24 32.94
N VAL A 33 50.28 -1.74 32.68
CA VAL A 33 50.87 -1.50 31.35
C VAL A 33 51.74 -2.68 30.93
N THR A 34 51.56 -3.15 29.69
CA THR A 34 52.54 -3.93 28.91
C THR A 34 52.36 -3.64 27.42
N LEU A 35 53.40 -3.15 26.73
CA LEU A 35 53.44 -2.99 25.27
C LEU A 35 53.75 -4.33 24.58
N PRO A 36 53.16 -4.61 23.42
CA PRO A 36 54.01 -4.95 22.27
C PRO A 36 53.54 -4.39 20.91
N THR A 37 54.56 -4.12 20.09
CA THR A 37 54.67 -4.16 18.62
C THR A 37 53.41 -4.22 17.74
N ALA A 38 53.28 -3.17 16.92
CA ALA A 38 52.75 -3.09 15.56
C ALA A 38 51.81 -4.22 15.08
N ASP A 39 50.51 -3.91 15.03
CA ASP A 39 49.67 -4.29 13.90
C ASP A 39 48.57 -3.25 13.73
N ALA A 40 48.49 -2.64 12.54
CA ALA A 40 47.52 -1.60 12.22
C ALA A 40 46.15 -2.23 11.95
N ALA A 41 45.47 -2.67 13.00
CA ALA A 41 44.09 -3.12 12.92
C ALA A 41 43.15 -1.92 13.09
N VAL A 42 42.74 -1.33 11.96
CA VAL A 42 41.65 -0.34 11.90
C VAL A 42 40.31 -1.02 12.27
N THR A 43 39.98 -1.05 13.56
CA THR A 43 38.63 -1.38 14.03
C THR A 43 37.72 -0.18 13.79
N ALA A 44 37.14 -0.12 12.59
CA ALA A 44 36.07 0.79 12.28
C ALA A 44 34.83 0.43 13.12
N ALA A 45 34.51 1.27 14.12
CA ALA A 45 33.25 1.19 14.84
C ALA A 45 32.11 1.58 13.88
N SER A 46 31.39 0.60 13.36
CA SER A 46 30.18 0.79 12.56
C SER A 46 29.02 1.18 13.48
N ALA A 47 28.70 2.47 13.55
CA ALA A 47 27.48 2.94 14.18
C ALA A 47 26.24 2.41 13.42
N PRO A 48 25.16 1.99 14.11
CA PRO A 48 23.93 1.61 13.43
C PRO A 48 23.27 2.86 12.84
N SER A 49 23.31 2.99 11.51
CA SER A 49 22.47 3.94 10.78
C SER A 49 21.01 3.54 10.96
N ALA A 50 20.31 4.20 11.89
CA ALA A 50 18.87 4.12 11.98
C ALA A 50 18.28 4.80 10.72
N PHE A 51 17.85 3.99 9.75
CA PHE A 51 17.00 4.48 8.67
C PHE A 51 15.67 4.90 9.29
N ALA A 52 15.50 6.20 9.51
CA ALA A 52 14.22 6.79 9.85
C ALA A 52 13.22 6.40 8.75
N GLY A 53 12.19 5.65 9.12
CA GLY A 53 11.19 5.12 8.21
C GLY A 53 10.54 6.22 7.36
N ASP A 54 10.31 5.87 6.10
CA ASP A 54 9.61 6.69 5.11
C ASP A 54 8.30 7.22 5.71
N SER A 55 8.26 8.53 5.92
CA SER A 55 7.03 9.21 6.31
C SER A 55 6.10 9.13 5.11
N ALA A 56 5.17 8.17 5.14
CA ALA A 56 4.23 7.93 4.05
C ALA A 56 3.45 9.20 3.71
N GLN A 57 3.94 9.96 2.72
CA GLN A 57 3.20 11.06 2.15
C GLN A 57 1.90 10.51 1.55
N PRO A 58 0.78 11.24 1.63
CA PRO A 58 -0.44 10.83 0.97
C PRO A 58 -0.20 10.79 -0.54
N ALA A 59 0.03 9.58 -1.08
CA ALA A 59 0.37 9.43 -2.49
C ALA A 59 -0.65 10.13 -3.39
N SER A 60 -0.14 10.90 -4.35
CA SER A 60 -0.91 11.63 -5.36
C SER A 60 -1.73 10.71 -6.27
N GLN A 61 -1.36 9.43 -6.29
CA GLN A 61 -1.99 8.36 -7.03
C GLN A 61 -2.08 7.10 -6.17
N ARG A 62 -3.18 6.35 -6.31
CA ARG A 62 -3.39 5.06 -5.67
C ARG A 62 -3.51 3.99 -6.74
N TYR A 63 -2.75 2.93 -6.58
CA TYR A 63 -2.84 1.73 -7.40
C TYR A 63 -3.58 0.65 -6.61
N PHE A 64 -4.40 -0.13 -7.30
CA PHE A 64 -5.13 -1.25 -6.73
C PHE A 64 -5.64 -2.18 -7.83
N SER A 65 -6.00 -3.40 -7.43
CA SER A 65 -6.49 -4.45 -8.33
C SER A 65 -7.88 -4.93 -7.94
N SER A 66 -8.61 -5.48 -8.91
CA SER A 66 -9.81 -6.27 -8.63
C SER A 66 -9.46 -7.58 -7.92
N PRO A 67 -10.36 -8.17 -7.12
CA PRO A 67 -10.11 -9.44 -6.44
C PRO A 67 -9.86 -10.61 -7.38
N SER A 68 -10.40 -10.57 -8.60
CA SER A 68 -10.13 -11.55 -9.65
C SER A 68 -8.73 -11.46 -10.25
N GLY A 69 -7.97 -10.39 -9.96
CA GLY A 69 -6.69 -10.09 -10.63
C GLY A 69 -6.84 -9.67 -12.10
N ASN A 70 -8.07 -9.46 -12.58
CA ASN A 70 -8.32 -9.15 -13.99
C ASN A 70 -8.16 -7.66 -14.34
N ILE A 71 -8.37 -6.77 -13.37
CA ILE A 71 -8.39 -5.32 -13.58
C ILE A 71 -7.36 -4.67 -12.66
N GLY A 72 -6.42 -3.91 -13.24
CA GLY A 72 -5.50 -3.03 -12.52
C GLY A 72 -5.91 -1.58 -12.72
N CYS A 73 -5.94 -0.79 -11.65
CA CYS A 73 -6.38 0.61 -11.69
C CYS A 73 -5.38 1.57 -11.04
N ALA A 74 -5.22 2.73 -11.66
CA ALA A 74 -4.53 3.91 -11.14
C ALA A 74 -5.56 5.03 -10.94
N LEU A 75 -5.73 5.45 -9.70
CA LEU A 75 -6.68 6.49 -9.29
C LEU A 75 -5.92 7.71 -8.75
N ASN A 76 -6.16 8.87 -9.35
CA ASN A 76 -5.73 10.14 -8.80
C ASN A 76 -6.93 11.10 -8.68
N ARG A 77 -6.68 12.34 -8.23
CA ARG A 77 -7.74 13.34 -8.04
C ARG A 77 -8.40 13.80 -9.35
N ARG A 78 -7.75 13.61 -10.49
CA ARG A 78 -8.20 14.09 -11.82
C ARG A 78 -8.89 13.00 -12.63
N TYR A 79 -8.42 11.76 -12.55
CA TYR A 79 -8.96 10.64 -13.32
C TYR A 79 -8.72 9.28 -12.65
N ALA A 80 -9.45 8.28 -13.15
CA ALA A 80 -9.12 6.87 -12.95
C ALA A 80 -8.75 6.26 -14.30
N ARG A 81 -7.65 5.50 -14.36
CA ARG A 81 -7.32 4.62 -15.49
C ARG A 81 -7.39 3.19 -15.01
N CYS A 82 -8.05 2.33 -15.76
CA CYS A 82 -8.06 0.91 -15.49
C CYS A 82 -7.74 0.15 -16.78
N ASP A 83 -6.88 -0.85 -16.65
CA ASP A 83 -6.51 -1.76 -17.72
C ASP A 83 -7.11 -3.13 -17.40
N ILE A 84 -7.83 -3.71 -18.37
CA ILE A 84 -8.65 -4.91 -18.22
C ILE A 84 -8.07 -6.03 -19.08
N ASN A 85 -7.58 -7.10 -18.46
CA ASN A 85 -6.93 -8.20 -19.16
C ASN A 85 -7.93 -9.04 -19.98
N LYS A 86 -9.02 -9.48 -19.35
CA LYS A 86 -10.10 -10.24 -20.00
C LYS A 86 -11.40 -9.45 -19.97
N HIS A 87 -12.02 -9.25 -21.13
CA HIS A 87 -13.28 -8.55 -21.25
C HIS A 87 -14.22 -9.23 -22.25
N THR A 88 -15.52 -8.98 -22.08
CA THR A 88 -16.58 -9.46 -22.97
C THR A 88 -17.19 -8.36 -23.83
N TYR A 89 -16.85 -7.10 -23.56
CA TYR A 89 -17.28 -5.98 -24.39
C TYR A 89 -16.49 -5.96 -25.71
N SER A 90 -17.10 -5.37 -26.73
CA SER A 90 -16.43 -5.06 -28.00
C SER A 90 -16.03 -3.58 -28.00
N PRO A 91 -14.72 -3.25 -27.94
CA PRO A 91 -14.28 -1.86 -28.05
C PRO A 91 -14.59 -1.32 -29.46
N PRO A 92 -14.75 0.01 -29.63
CA PRO A 92 -14.91 0.61 -30.94
C PRO A 92 -13.66 0.36 -31.81
N PRO A 93 -13.76 0.51 -33.15
CA PRO A 93 -12.62 0.39 -34.04
C PRO A 93 -11.43 1.20 -33.56
N LYS A 94 -10.24 0.60 -33.64
CA LYS A 94 -8.99 1.26 -33.26
C LYS A 94 -8.78 2.50 -34.15
N PRO A 95 -8.59 3.70 -33.57
CA PRO A 95 -8.32 4.89 -34.34
C PRO A 95 -7.06 4.76 -35.19
N ALA A 96 -7.07 5.28 -36.42
CA ALA A 96 -5.93 5.20 -37.34
C ALA A 96 -4.66 5.89 -36.81
N ASN A 97 -4.81 6.87 -35.91
CA ASN A 97 -3.70 7.56 -35.26
C ASN A 97 -3.18 6.85 -34.00
N CYS A 98 -3.72 5.68 -33.63
CA CYS A 98 -3.25 4.91 -32.50
C CYS A 98 -2.24 3.83 -32.96
N ASN A 99 -0.98 4.03 -32.60
CA ASN A 99 0.09 3.08 -32.94
C ASN A 99 0.32 1.99 -31.87
N PHE A 100 -0.37 2.07 -30.73
CA PHE A 100 -0.17 1.17 -29.58
C PHE A 100 -1.43 0.37 -29.22
N ASP A 101 -1.51 -0.17 -28.01
CA ASP A 101 -2.61 -1.04 -27.61
C ASP A 101 -3.92 -0.26 -27.46
N TRP A 102 -5.05 -0.91 -27.80
CA TRP A 102 -6.37 -0.31 -27.83
C TRP A 102 -7.46 -1.29 -27.42
N GLY A 103 -8.41 -0.81 -26.62
CA GLY A 103 -9.61 -1.55 -26.23
C GLY A 103 -9.55 -2.16 -24.83
N GLN A 104 -8.36 -2.41 -24.29
CA GLN A 104 -8.19 -2.91 -22.92
C GLN A 104 -8.11 -1.78 -21.86
N SER A 105 -7.72 -0.57 -22.27
CA SER A 105 -7.45 0.55 -21.37
C SER A 105 -8.54 1.61 -21.43
N LEU A 106 -9.14 1.89 -20.27
CA LEU A 106 -10.20 2.87 -20.09
C LEU A 106 -9.75 3.98 -19.15
N GLN A 107 -10.07 5.22 -19.50
CA GLN A 107 -9.83 6.37 -18.63
C GLN A 107 -11.09 7.17 -18.37
N VAL A 108 -11.37 7.40 -17.09
CA VAL A 108 -12.53 8.17 -16.62
C VAL A 108 -12.07 9.50 -16.05
N HIS A 109 -12.34 10.59 -16.78
CA HIS A 109 -12.26 11.96 -16.24
C HIS A 109 -13.65 12.41 -15.79
N LYS A 110 -14.41 13.00 -16.73
CA LYS A 110 -15.84 13.27 -16.60
C LYS A 110 -16.69 12.15 -17.21
N ARG A 111 -16.17 11.52 -18.25
CA ARG A 111 -16.75 10.36 -18.95
C ARG A 111 -15.66 9.31 -19.16
N ALA A 112 -16.08 8.06 -19.31
CA ALA A 112 -15.22 6.95 -19.70
C ALA A 112 -14.90 7.02 -21.20
N ARG A 113 -13.69 6.63 -21.57
CA ARG A 113 -13.25 6.49 -22.96
C ARG A 113 -12.11 5.48 -23.05
N PHE A 114 -12.04 4.76 -24.16
CA PHE A 114 -10.86 3.98 -24.51
C PHE A 114 -9.71 4.92 -24.83
N ILE A 115 -8.50 4.52 -24.45
CA ILE A 115 -7.28 5.29 -24.69
C ILE A 115 -6.24 4.42 -25.40
N CYS A 116 -5.46 5.05 -26.28
CA CYS A 116 -4.31 4.43 -26.92
C CYS A 116 -3.13 4.47 -25.95
N VAL A 117 -2.55 3.31 -25.63
CA VAL A 117 -1.52 3.21 -24.58
C VAL A 117 -0.37 2.32 -25.00
N SER A 118 0.85 2.71 -24.65
CA SER A 118 2.07 1.91 -24.82
C SER A 118 2.55 1.28 -23.50
N ASP A 119 1.75 1.43 -22.44
CA ASP A 119 2.03 1.00 -21.09
C ASP A 119 0.82 0.26 -20.51
N THR A 120 1.04 -0.43 -19.38
CA THR A 120 -0.01 -1.09 -18.62
C THR A 120 0.04 -0.64 -17.17
N VAL A 121 -1.14 -0.38 -16.59
CA VAL A 121 -1.32 -0.29 -15.16
C VAL A 121 -1.18 -1.69 -14.58
N ALA A 122 -0.03 -1.96 -13.97
CA ALA A 122 0.24 -3.24 -13.35
C ALA A 122 -0.81 -3.60 -12.28
N ILE A 123 -1.09 -4.90 -12.18
CA ILE A 123 -1.81 -5.46 -11.04
C ILE A 123 -1.00 -5.15 -9.77
N SER A 124 -1.59 -4.35 -8.88
CA SER A 124 -1.05 -4.04 -7.56
C SER A 124 -1.41 -5.13 -6.55
N ASP A 125 -0.52 -5.30 -5.58
CA ASP A 125 -0.70 -6.04 -4.33
C ASP A 125 -1.89 -5.55 -3.48
N ARG A 126 -2.28 -4.28 -3.61
CA ARG A 126 -3.46 -3.74 -2.97
C ARG A 126 -4.73 -4.19 -3.70
N VAL A 127 -5.44 -5.14 -3.13
CA VAL A 127 -6.74 -5.60 -3.64
C VAL A 127 -7.90 -4.77 -3.07
N LEU A 128 -8.79 -4.27 -3.93
CA LEU A 128 -10.04 -3.63 -3.52
C LEU A 128 -11.18 -4.66 -3.58
N GLN A 129 -11.66 -5.11 -2.42
CA GLN A 129 -12.65 -6.19 -2.32
C GLN A 129 -13.97 -5.83 -3.02
N TYR A 130 -14.70 -6.83 -3.50
CA TYR A 130 -15.99 -6.60 -4.14
C TYR A 130 -16.97 -5.94 -3.15
N GLY A 131 -17.63 -4.87 -3.60
CA GLY A 131 -18.49 -4.02 -2.77
C GLY A 131 -17.76 -2.81 -2.18
N ASP A 132 -16.43 -2.87 -2.05
CA ASP A 132 -15.65 -1.77 -1.50
C ASP A 132 -15.45 -0.65 -2.51
N SER A 133 -15.20 0.54 -1.97
CA SER A 133 -14.90 1.72 -2.76
C SER A 133 -13.61 2.39 -2.30
N LEU A 134 -12.79 2.81 -3.27
CA LEU A 134 -11.65 3.68 -3.04
C LEU A 134 -11.93 5.07 -3.60
N ARG A 135 -11.69 6.10 -2.80
CA ARG A 135 -11.94 7.50 -3.17
C ARG A 135 -10.66 8.33 -3.03
N LEU A 136 -10.43 9.19 -4.01
CA LEU A 136 -9.38 10.20 -3.95
C LEU A 136 -9.91 11.52 -4.52
N GLY A 137 -10.13 12.51 -3.64
CA GLY A 137 -10.85 13.73 -3.98
C GLY A 137 -12.28 13.44 -4.46
N ASN A 138 -12.61 13.87 -5.67
CA ASN A 138 -13.93 13.70 -6.29
C ASN A 138 -14.04 12.47 -7.20
N LYS A 139 -13.02 11.60 -7.21
CA LYS A 139 -13.01 10.35 -7.97
C LYS A 139 -13.20 9.19 -7.02
N LYS A 140 -14.12 8.28 -7.37
CA LYS A 140 -14.43 7.06 -6.61
C LYS A 140 -14.48 5.88 -7.59
N CYS A 141 -13.79 4.81 -7.25
CA CYS A 141 -13.88 3.52 -7.92
C CYS A 141 -14.57 2.53 -6.99
N THR A 142 -15.43 1.68 -7.52
CA THR A 142 -16.16 0.68 -6.72
C THR A 142 -15.99 -0.68 -7.36
N SER A 143 -15.29 -1.58 -6.66
CA SER A 143 -15.04 -2.92 -7.17
C SER A 143 -16.33 -3.74 -7.17
N ARG A 144 -16.69 -4.31 -8.32
CA ARG A 144 -17.88 -5.14 -8.53
C ARG A 144 -17.50 -6.42 -9.28
N ARG A 145 -18.32 -7.46 -9.16
CA ARG A 145 -18.13 -8.69 -9.94
C ARG A 145 -18.23 -8.44 -11.45
N SER A 146 -18.97 -7.42 -11.85
CA SER A 146 -19.13 -7.01 -13.26
C SER A 146 -18.07 -6.00 -13.74
N GLY A 147 -17.19 -5.48 -12.88
CA GLY A 147 -16.23 -4.44 -13.27
C GLY A 147 -15.80 -3.52 -12.12
N MET A 148 -15.47 -2.27 -12.47
CA MET A 148 -14.97 -1.22 -11.56
C MET A 148 -15.81 0.05 -11.62
#